data_AF-A0A2D9X0Y8-F1
#
_entry.id   AF-A0A2D9X0Y8-F1
#
_cell.length_a   1.000
_cell.length_b   1.000
_cell.length_c   1.000
_cell.angle_alpha   90.00
_cell.angle_beta   90.00
_cell.angle_gamma   90.00
#
_symmetry.space_group_name_H-M   'P 1'
#
loop_
_entity.id
_entity.type
_entity.pdbx_description
1 polymer ?
#
loop_
_entity_poly.entity_id
_entity_poly.type
_entity_poly.pdbx_seq_one_letter_code
_entity_poly.pdbx_strand_id
1 'polypeptide(L)' 'MTHHNHENDRWHVAEETNGRLAMIGIIAALGAYALTGQIIPGIF' A
#
# COMPACT_ATOMS: atom_id res chain seq x y z
N MET A 1 30.94 1.27 -21.33
CA MET A 1 30.38 1.71 -20.05
C MET A 1 28.99 2.25 -20.35
N THR A 2 27.97 1.40 -20.24
CA THR A 2 26.57 1.73 -20.49
C THR A 2 26.08 2.63 -19.35
N HIS A 3 25.57 3.80 -19.69
CA HIS A 3 25.02 4.76 -18.74
C HIS A 3 23.66 4.23 -18.25
N HIS A 4 23.67 3.44 -17.17
CA HIS A 4 22.46 2.95 -16.53
C HIS A 4 21.83 4.12 -15.76
N ASN A 5 20.75 4.68 -16.31
CA ASN A 5 19.99 5.75 -15.67
C ASN A 5 19.25 5.16 -14.45
N HIS A 6 19.92 5.19 -13.28
CA HIS A 6 19.44 4.70 -11.96
C HIS A 6 18.17 5.39 -11.45
N GLU A 7 17.61 6.34 -12.21
CA GLU A 7 16.34 6.96 -11.87
C GLU A 7 15.19 5.96 -12.01
N ASN A 8 15.22 5.09 -13.04
CA ASN A 8 14.19 4.08 -13.27
C ASN A 8 14.09 3.07 -12.13
N ASP A 9 15.22 2.66 -11.54
CA ASP A 9 15.25 1.64 -10.48
C ASP A 9 14.57 2.14 -9.19
N ARG A 10 14.79 3.40 -8.83
CA ARG A 10 14.20 4.00 -7.62
C ARG A 10 12.69 4.17 -7.75
N TRP A 11 12.21 4.61 -8.92
CA TRP A 11 10.78 4.72 -9.19
C TRP A 11 10.10 3.36 -9.24
N HIS A 12 10.72 2.35 -9.86
CA HIS A 12 10.16 0.99 -9.92
C HIS A 12 10.01 0.36 -8.53
N VAL A 13 11.02 0.52 -7.66
CA VAL A 13 10.96 0.06 -6.26
C VAL A 13 9.92 0.85 -5.47
N ALA A 14 9.80 2.16 -5.71
CA ALA A 14 8.77 2.98 -5.08
C ALA A 14 7.36 2.57 -5.51
N GLU A 15 7.12 2.27 -6.79
CA GLU A 15 5.84 1.79 -7.30
C GLU A 15 5.47 0.42 -6.72
N GLU A 16 6.41 -0.51 -6.70
CA GLU A 16 6.18 -1.84 -6.11
C GLU A 16 5.92 -1.75 -4.60
N THR A 17 6.68 -0.92 -3.88
CA THR A 17 6.52 -0.73 -2.44
C THR A 17 5.19 -0.04 -2.13
N ASN A 18 4.84 1.04 -2.84
CA ASN A 18 3.57 1.74 -2.67
C ASN A 18 2.38 0.83 -3.01
N GLY A 19 2.48 0.01 -4.06
CA GLY A 19 1.47 -0.97 -4.43
C GLY A 19 1.23 -2.02 -3.34
N ARG A 20 2.30 -2.57 -2.74
CA ARG A 20 2.20 -3.54 -1.64
C ARG A 20 1.58 -2.93 -0.39
N LEU A 21 1.98 -1.71 -0.02
CA LEU A 21 1.42 -0.99 1.12
C LEU A 21 -0.07 -0.70 0.92
N ALA A 22 -0.49 -0.32 -0.30
CA ALA A 22 -1.90 -0.11 -0.62
C ALA A 22 -2.73 -1.40 -0.50
N MET A 23 -2.21 -2.55 -0.98
CA MET A 23 -2.89 -3.84 -0.84
C MET A 23 -3.06 -4.24 0.63
N ILE A 24 -2.01 -4.05 1.45
CA ILE A 24 -2.10 -4.28 2.90
C ILE A 24 -3.12 -3.32 3.54
N GLY A 25 -3.15 -2.05 3.15
CA GLY A 25 -4.10 -1.07 3.65
C GLY A 25 -5.56 -1.45 3.38
N ILE A 26 -5.87 -1.97 2.18
CA ILE A 26 -7.21 -2.45 1.85
C ILE A 26 -7.56 -3.70 2.68
N ILE A 27 -6.66 -4.67 2.78
CA ILE A 27 -6.90 -5.88 3.57
C ILE A 27 -7.05 -5.54 5.06
N ALA A 28 -6.27 -4.58 5.57
CA ALA A 28 -6.38 -4.10 6.94
C ALA A 28 -7.71 -3.36 7.18
N ALA A 29 -8.19 -2.55 6.23
CA ALA A 29 -9.49 -1.89 6.33
C ALA A 29 -10.66 -2.89 6.28
N LEU A 30 -10.60 -3.87 5.38
CA LEU A 30 -11.57 -4.96 5.31
C LEU A 30 -11.52 -5.86 6.55
N GLY A 31 -10.32 -6.15 7.04
CA GLY A 31 -10.09 -6.91 8.28
C GLY A 31 -10.59 -6.16 9.50
N ALA A 32 -10.35 -4.84 9.59
CA ALA A 32 -10.93 -4.00 10.63
C ALA A 32 -12.46 -4.05 10.58
N TYR A 33 -13.07 -3.93 9.40
CA TYR A 33 -14.52 -4.06 9.23
C TYR A 33 -15.04 -5.44 9.65
N ALA A 34 -14.36 -6.53 9.25
CA ALA A 34 -14.78 -7.89 9.57
C ALA A 34 -14.59 -8.25 11.05
N LEU A 35 -13.53 -7.74 11.69
CA LEU A 35 -13.21 -8.02 13.09
C LEU A 35 -14.01 -7.16 14.07
N THR A 36 -14.30 -5.90 13.75
CA THR A 36 -15.07 -5.00 14.64
C THR A 36 -16.54 -4.85 14.23
N GLY A 37 -16.93 -5.33 13.03
CA GLY A 37 -18.29 -5.22 12.50
C GLY A 37 -18.69 -3.80 12.11
N GLN A 38 -17.76 -2.83 12.15
CA GLN A 38 -18.01 -1.41 11.97
C GLN A 38 -17.30 -0.91 10.73
N ILE A 39 -18.05 -0.40 9.72
CA ILE A 39 -17.44 0.21 8.52
C ILE A 39 -16.55 1.40 8.93
N ILE A 40 -16.91 2.07 10.03
CA ILE A 40 -16.12 3.12 10.69
C ILE A 40 -16.28 2.96 12.22
N PRO A 41 -15.25 2.55 12.96
CA PRO A 41 -15.29 2.59 14.42
C PRO A 41 -15.11 4.05 14.88
N GLY A 42 -16.12 4.64 15.52
CA GLY A 42 -15.99 5.93 16.21
C GLY A 42 -16.63 7.19 15.57
N ILE A 43 -17.65 7.08 14.71
CA ILE A 43 -18.54 8.22 14.37
C ILE A 43 -19.86 8.10 15.15
N PHE A 44 -19.78 8.15 16.49
CA PHE A 44 -20.88 8.51 17.40
C PHE A 44 -20.27 9.29 18.58
#